data_AF-A0AAV4CQP5-F1
#
_entry.id   AF-A0AAV4CQP5-F1
#
_cell.length_a   1.000
_cell.length_b   1.000
_cell.length_c   1.000
_cell.angle_alpha   90.00
_cell.angle_beta   90.00
_cell.angle_gamma   90.00
#
_symmetry.space_group_name_H-M   'P 1'
#
loop_
_entity.id
_entity.type
_entity.pdbx_description
1 polymer ?
#
loop_
_entity_poly.entity_id
_entity_poly.type
_entity_poly.pdbx_seq_one_letter_code
_entity_poly.pdbx_strand_id
1 'polypeptide(L)'
;MIRMVIAGLVLLNITSAQTATPGESQAQLMTDLFSNYTPFVRPVCDVDAPILVKIDLAIRQIIELDEPKQILYLNAWIRLDQTFHDREEEEEEEEEEEEEEEEEEEEEEEEEEKHQEDDNNNDNKNNKIN
;
A
#
# COMPACT_ATOMS: atom_id res chain seq x y z
N MET A 1 -53.42 -32.21 -27.92
CA MET A 1 -52.39 -33.03 -27.23
C MET A 1 -51.00 -32.36 -27.21
N ILE A 2 -50.46 -31.91 -28.34
CA ILE A 2 -49.11 -31.29 -28.44
C ILE A 2 -48.93 -30.05 -27.54
N ARG A 3 -49.95 -29.20 -27.39
CA ARG A 3 -49.90 -28.01 -26.51
C ARG A 3 -49.71 -28.32 -25.03
N MET A 4 -50.19 -29.47 -24.55
CA MET A 4 -50.03 -29.87 -23.14
C MET A 4 -48.64 -30.47 -22.87
N VAL A 5 -48.04 -31.11 -23.87
CA VAL A 5 -46.67 -31.64 -23.78
C VAL A 5 -45.66 -30.49 -23.74
N ILE A 6 -45.82 -29.48 -24.59
CA ILE A 6 -44.95 -28.29 -24.60
C ILE A 6 -45.08 -27.52 -23.28
N ALA A 7 -46.30 -27.34 -22.76
CA ALA A 7 -46.50 -26.69 -21.47
C ALA A 7 -45.83 -27.46 -20.32
N GLY A 8 -45.91 -28.80 -20.32
CA GLY A 8 -45.23 -29.64 -19.32
C GLY A 8 -43.71 -29.59 -19.41
N LEU A 9 -43.15 -29.55 -20.63
CA LEU A 9 -41.71 -29.45 -20.86
C LEU A 9 -41.16 -28.08 -20.44
N VAL A 10 -41.91 -27.00 -20.67
CA VAL A 10 -41.55 -25.65 -20.19
C VAL A 10 -41.60 -25.60 -18.65
N LEU A 11 -42.60 -26.22 -18.02
CA LEU A 11 -42.70 -26.25 -16.56
C LEU A 11 -41.56 -27.07 -15.92
N LEU A 12 -41.11 -28.15 -16.56
CA LEU A 12 -40.02 -29.00 -16.06
C LEU A 12 -38.65 -28.31 -16.09
N ASN A 13 -38.42 -27.41 -17.05
CA ASN A 13 -37.16 -26.65 -17.16
C ASN A 13 -37.06 -25.47 -16.17
N ILE A 14 -38.16 -25.00 -15.59
CA ILE A 14 -38.14 -23.89 -14.62
C ILE A 14 -37.78 -24.39 -13.21
N THR A 15 -37.99 -25.68 -12.92
CA THR A 15 -37.77 -26.26 -11.58
C THR A 15 -36.29 -26.51 -11.24
N SER A 16 -35.39 -26.59 -12.23
CA SER A 16 -33.96 -26.84 -11.96
C SER A 16 -33.12 -25.57 -11.79
N ALA A 17 -33.74 -24.41 -11.54
CA ALA A 17 -33.02 -23.22 -11.12
C ALA A 17 -32.46 -23.46 -9.71
N GLN A 18 -31.22 -23.91 -9.66
CA GLN A 18 -30.44 -24.07 -8.43
C GLN A 18 -30.27 -22.68 -7.80
N THR A 19 -31.05 -22.42 -6.75
CA THR A 19 -30.96 -21.16 -6.00
C THR A 19 -29.74 -21.23 -5.10
N ALA A 20 -28.55 -20.93 -5.64
CA ALA A 20 -27.41 -20.60 -4.81
C ALA A 20 -27.78 -19.35 -4.01
N THR A 21 -28.02 -19.52 -2.71
CA THR A 21 -28.38 -18.39 -1.85
C THR A 21 -27.09 -17.62 -1.53
N PRO A 22 -27.01 -16.31 -1.82
CA PRO A 22 -25.78 -15.54 -1.62
C PRO A 22 -25.23 -15.58 -0.19
N GLY A 23 -26.10 -15.82 0.80
CA GLY A 23 -25.72 -15.88 2.22
C GLY A 23 -24.99 -17.16 2.63
N GLU A 24 -25.19 -18.28 1.93
CA GLU A 24 -24.56 -19.55 2.32
C GLU A 24 -23.04 -19.52 2.07
N SER A 25 -22.62 -18.97 0.94
CA SER A 25 -21.21 -18.78 0.60
C SER A 25 -20.52 -17.78 1.54
N GLN A 26 -21.21 -16.71 1.94
CA GLN A 26 -20.68 -15.75 2.91
C GLN A 26 -20.48 -16.39 4.29
N ALA A 27 -21.45 -17.21 4.74
CA ALA A 27 -21.35 -17.90 6.02
C ALA A 27 -20.22 -18.94 6.04
N GLN A 28 -20.02 -19.66 4.93
CA GLN A 28 -18.90 -20.59 4.76
C GLN A 28 -17.56 -19.87 4.81
N LEU A 29 -17.40 -18.77 4.06
CA LEU A 29 -16.17 -17.97 4.06
C LEU A 29 -15.86 -17.38 5.45
N MET A 30 -16.87 -16.85 6.13
CA MET A 30 -16.73 -16.34 7.49
C MET A 30 -16.24 -17.42 8.45
N THR A 31 -16.80 -18.63 8.33
CA THR A 31 -16.39 -19.76 9.17
C THR A 31 -14.95 -20.16 8.88
N ASP A 32 -14.58 -20.22 7.60
CA ASP A 32 -13.24 -20.63 7.17
C ASP A 32 -12.18 -19.63 7.64
N LEU A 33 -12.37 -18.32 7.37
CA LEU A 33 -11.44 -17.25 7.74
C LEU A 33 -11.20 -17.17 9.25
N PHE A 34 -12.26 -17.33 10.06
CA PHE A 34 -12.16 -17.14 11.51
C PHE A 34 -11.95 -18.44 12.30
N SER A 35 -11.91 -19.60 11.64
CA SER A 35 -11.77 -20.91 12.30
C SER A 35 -10.49 -21.06 13.13
N ASN A 36 -9.39 -20.42 12.70
CA ASN A 36 -8.08 -20.46 13.36
C ASN A 36 -7.52 -19.06 13.66
N TYR A 37 -8.38 -18.05 13.77
CA TYR A 37 -7.98 -16.68 14.07
C TYR A 37 -8.04 -16.41 15.57
N THR A 38 -6.92 -16.02 16.19
CA THR A 38 -6.88 -15.63 17.61
C THR A 38 -6.74 -14.11 17.73
N PRO A 39 -7.75 -13.39 18.25
CA PRO A 39 -7.75 -11.92 18.28
C PRO A 39 -6.75 -11.32 19.28
N PHE A 40 -6.23 -12.13 20.20
CA PHE A 40 -5.26 -11.69 21.21
C PHE A 40 -3.81 -11.82 20.76
N VAL A 41 -3.58 -12.46 19.61
CA VAL A 41 -2.25 -12.63 19.03
C VAL A 41 -2.00 -11.48 18.07
N ARG A 42 -0.80 -10.92 18.14
CA ARG A 42 -0.35 -9.88 17.22
C ARG A 42 -0.26 -10.46 15.80
N PRO A 43 -0.91 -9.84 14.79
CA PRO A 43 -0.92 -10.37 13.42
C PRO A 43 0.38 -10.01 12.71
N VAL A 44 1.45 -10.76 12.99
CA VAL A 44 2.76 -10.62 12.34
C VAL A 44 3.27 -11.99 11.91
N CYS A 45 4.00 -12.02 10.80
CA CYS A 45 4.71 -13.22 10.34
C CYS A 45 5.94 -13.47 11.21
N ASP A 46 6.68 -12.39 11.54
CA ASP A 46 7.86 -12.44 12.40
C ASP A 46 7.53 -11.92 13.82
N VAL A 47 8.02 -12.65 14.84
CA VAL A 47 7.86 -12.30 16.25
C VAL A 47 8.68 -11.09 16.67
N ASP A 48 9.73 -10.75 15.94
CA ASP A 48 10.59 -9.61 16.26
C ASP A 48 10.20 -8.33 15.51
N ALA A 49 9.35 -8.45 14.49
CA ALA A 49 8.88 -7.32 13.70
C ALA A 49 7.91 -6.39 14.48
N PRO A 50 8.11 -5.06 14.41
CA PRO A 50 7.15 -4.09 14.93
C PRO A 50 5.92 -3.96 14.01
N ILE A 51 4.83 -3.39 14.53
CA ILE A 51 3.68 -2.97 13.71
C ILE A 51 3.63 -1.45 13.68
N LEU A 52 3.66 -0.88 12.48
CA LEU A 52 3.41 0.55 12.29
C LEU A 52 1.89 0.81 12.33
N VAL A 53 1.46 1.67 13.26
CA VAL A 53 0.04 2.08 13.37
C VAL A 53 -0.06 3.57 13.09
N LYS A 54 -0.64 3.91 11.94
CA LYS A 54 -0.91 5.30 11.57
C LYS A 54 -2.20 5.75 12.26
N ILE A 55 -2.09 6.77 13.10
CA ILE A 55 -3.22 7.37 13.81
C ILE A 55 -3.55 8.70 13.16
N ASP A 56 -4.80 8.84 12.72
CA ASP A 56 -5.33 10.07 12.14
C ASP A 56 -6.59 10.50 12.91
N LEU A 57 -6.70 11.80 13.16
CA LEU A 57 -7.78 12.40 13.95
C LEU A 57 -8.51 13.46 13.12
N ALA A 58 -9.79 13.22 12.86
CA ALA A 58 -10.65 14.20 12.20
C ALA A 58 -11.64 14.78 13.21
N ILE A 59 -11.41 16.02 13.66
CA ILE A 59 -12.32 16.73 14.57
C ILE A 59 -13.57 17.15 13.80
N ARG A 60 -14.74 16.72 14.29
CA ARG A 60 -16.04 17.09 13.73
C ARG A 60 -16.58 18.37 14.36
N GLN A 61 -16.50 18.48 15.68
CA GLN A 61 -17.05 19.62 16.42
C GLN A 61 -16.37 19.77 17.79
N ILE A 62 -16.15 21.02 18.21
CA ILE A 62 -15.86 21.37 19.60
C ILE A 62 -17.18 21.64 20.32
N ILE A 63 -17.45 20.89 21.39
CA ILE A 63 -18.71 20.97 22.15
C ILE A 63 -18.59 22.08 23.21
N GLU A 64 -17.58 21.97 24.08
CA GLU A 64 -17.34 22.93 25.16
C GLU A 64 -15.89 22.82 25.68
N LEU A 65 -15.35 23.93 26.18
CA LEU A 65 -14.10 24.00 26.93
C LEU A 65 -14.39 24.48 28.36
N ASP A 66 -14.16 23.61 29.34
CA ASP A 66 -14.17 23.97 30.76
C ASP A 66 -12.76 24.44 31.16
N GLU A 67 -12.49 25.73 31.04
CA GLU A 67 -11.16 26.31 31.30
C GLU A 67 -10.69 26.12 32.75
N PRO A 68 -11.54 26.30 33.79
CA PRO A 68 -11.13 26.03 35.17
C PRO A 68 -10.75 24.57 35.42
N LYS A 69 -11.42 23.61 34.77
CA LYS A 69 -11.10 22.18 34.90
C LYS A 69 -10.11 21.67 33.84
N GLN A 70 -9.79 22.48 32.83
CA GLN A 70 -8.98 22.13 31.66
C GLN A 70 -9.52 20.92 30.89
N ILE A 71 -10.85 20.82 30.75
CA ILE A 71 -11.49 19.72 30.03
C ILE A 71 -12.07 20.24 28.72
N LEU A 72 -11.70 19.61 27.61
CA LEU A 72 -12.26 19.86 26.29
C LEU A 72 -13.18 18.71 25.89
N TYR A 73 -14.45 19.02 25.65
CA TYR A 73 -15.42 18.09 25.10
C TYR A 73 -15.51 18.30 23.59
N LEU A 74 -15.29 17.24 22.81
CA LEU A 74 -15.32 17.31 21.34
C LEU A 74 -15.85 16.02 20.73
N ASN A 75 -16.37 16.13 19.51
CA ASN A 75 -16.70 15.00 18.66
C ASN A 75 -15.60 14.88 17.61
N ALA A 76 -14.91 13.75 17.57
CA ALA A 76 -13.89 13.46 16.56
C ALA A 76 -14.00 12.00 16.09
N TRP A 77 -13.54 11.79 14.86
CA TRP A 77 -13.32 10.49 14.29
C TRP A 77 -11.85 10.12 14.46
N ILE A 78 -11.59 8.93 14.98
CA ILE A 78 -10.25 8.35 15.03
C ILE A 78 -10.17 7.33 13.91
N ARG A 79 -9.15 7.45 13.07
CA ARG A 79 -8.79 6.49 12.03
C ARG A 79 -7.49 5.83 12.44
N LEU A 80 -7.48 4.50 12.40
CA LEU A 80 -6.33 3.67 12.68
C LEU A 80 -6.07 2.86 11.43
N ASP A 81 -5.01 3.21 10.71
CA ASP A 81 -4.57 2.49 9.52
C ASP A 81 -3.33 1.69 9.88
N GLN A 82 -3.39 0.39 9.62
CA GLN A 82 -2.26 -0.52 9.77
C GLN A 82 -1.85 -0.92 8.36
N THR A 83 -0.66 -0.50 7.96
CA THR A 83 -0.04 -0.96 6.73
C THR A 83 0.81 -2.19 7.05
N PHE A 84 0.54 -3.29 6.36
CA PHE A 84 1.48 -4.40 6.28
C PHE A 84 2.45 -3.98 5.17
N HIS A 85 3.61 -3.48 5.55
CA HIS A 85 4.72 -3.26 4.63
C HIS A 85 5.74 -4.33 4.97
N ASP A 86 6.09 -5.14 3.97
CA ASP A 86 7.18 -6.07 4.11
C ASP A 86 8.44 -5.19 4.17
N ARG A 87 9.15 -5.25 5.30
CA ARG A 87 10.35 -4.42 5.58
C ARG A 87 11.39 -4.48 4.45
N GLU A 88 11.38 -5.57 3.69
CA GLU A 88 12.26 -5.80 2.55
C GLU A 88 12.05 -4.76 1.44
N GLU A 89 10.82 -4.27 1.22
CA GLU A 89 10.54 -3.26 0.18
C GLU A 89 11.12 -1.87 0.52
N GLU A 90 11.17 -1.50 1.82
CA GLU A 90 11.76 -0.22 2.25
C GLU A 90 13.30 -0.25 2.19
N GLU A 91 13.92 -1.40 2.48
CA GLU A 91 15.38 -1.57 2.36
C GLU A 91 15.83 -1.57 0.88
N GLU A 92 15.03 -2.13 -0.03
CA GLU A 92 15.29 -2.09 -1.47
C GLU A 92 15.17 -0.66 -2.05
N GLU A 93 14.18 0.13 -1.64
CA GLU A 93 14.04 1.54 -2.06
C GLU A 93 15.21 2.41 -1.56
N GLU A 94 15.69 2.21 -0.31
CA GLU A 94 16.85 2.92 0.22
C GLU A 94 18.15 2.54 -0.51
N GLU A 95 18.34 1.26 -0.86
CA GLU A 95 19.50 0.81 -1.65
C GLU A 95 19.48 1.39 -3.08
N GLU A 96 18.31 1.48 -3.72
CA GLU A 96 18.17 2.11 -5.05
C GLU A 96 18.45 3.63 -5.01
N GLU A 97 18.01 4.35 -3.98
CA GLU A 97 18.31 5.79 -3.82
C GLU A 97 19.81 6.04 -3.58
N GLU A 98 20.50 5.19 -2.78
CA GLU A 98 21.95 5.28 -2.58
C GLU A 98 22.74 4.98 -3.87
N GLU A 99 22.32 3.98 -4.67
CA GLU A 99 22.94 3.68 -5.97
C GLU A 99 22.74 4.84 -6.97
N GLU A 100 21.57 5.48 -7.02
CA GLU A 100 21.32 6.65 -7.87
C GLU A 100 22.17 7.87 -7.45
N GLU A 101 22.33 8.13 -6.15
CA GLU A 101 23.21 9.22 -5.65
C GLU A 101 24.69 8.95 -6.00
N GLU A 102 25.17 7.71 -5.88
CA GLU A 102 26.54 7.35 -6.28
C GLU A 102 26.77 7.50 -7.79
N GLU A 103 25.81 7.12 -8.64
CA GLU A 103 25.91 7.31 -10.10
C GLU A 103 25.94 8.79 -10.50
N GLU A 104 25.15 9.66 -9.84
CA GLU A 104 25.17 11.11 -10.09
C GLU A 104 26.52 11.74 -9.69
N GLU A 105 27.11 11.32 -8.57
CA GLU A 105 28.44 11.80 -8.15
C GLU A 105 29.55 11.37 -9.14
N GLU A 106 29.52 10.13 -9.64
CA GLU A 106 30.48 9.65 -10.65
C GLU A 106 30.36 10.40 -11.99
N GLU A 107 29.14 10.73 -12.43
CA GLU A 107 28.92 11.52 -13.65
C GLU A 107 29.44 12.96 -13.50
N GLU A 108 29.24 13.60 -12.35
CA GLU A 108 29.79 14.94 -12.07
C GLU A 108 31.33 14.95 -12.08
N GLU A 109 31.97 13.96 -11.45
CA GLU A 109 33.44 13.82 -11.46
C GLU A 109 33.98 13.62 -12.89
N GLU A 110 33.33 12.78 -13.70
CA GLU A 110 33.71 12.58 -15.10
C GLU A 110 33.56 13.86 -15.96
N GLU A 111 32.53 14.67 -15.73
CA GLU A 111 32.35 15.96 -16.42
C GLU A 111 33.43 16.97 -16.01
N GLU A 112 33.80 17.02 -14.72
CA GLU A 112 34.90 17.86 -14.24
C GLU A 112 36.25 17.46 -14.85
N GLU A 113 36.54 16.16 -14.95
CA GLU A 113 37.77 15.66 -15.59
C GLU A 113 37.83 16.01 -17.09
N LYS A 114 36.71 15.87 -17.81
CA LYS A 114 36.61 16.26 -19.24
C LYS A 114 36.83 17.75 -19.44
N HIS A 115 36.28 18.59 -18.56
CA HIS A 115 36.51 20.04 -18.59
C HIS A 115 37.98 20.42 -18.36
N GLN A 116 38.68 19.72 -17.46
CA GLN A 116 40.10 19.95 -17.21
C GLN A 116 41.00 19.44 -18.35
N GLU A 117 40.62 18.37 -19.06
CA GLU A 117 41.37 17.91 -20.25
C GLU A 117 41.24 18.87 -21.44
N ASP A 118 40.07 19.47 -21.65
CA ASP A 118 39.85 20.45 -22.72
C ASP A 118 40.68 21.73 -22.53
N ASP A 119 40.80 22.20 -21.29
CA ASP A 119 41.65 23.35 -20.94
C ASP A 119 43.15 23.06 -21.17
N ASN A 120 43.62 21.86 -20.78
CA ASN A 120 45.02 21.46 -20.92
C ASN A 120 45.45 21.23 -22.39
N ASN A 121 44.54 20.78 -23.25
CA ASN A 121 44.85 20.49 -24.65
C ASN A 121 44.91 21.78 -25.51
N ASN A 122 44.26 22.85 -25.06
CA ASN A 122 44.27 24.15 -25.73
C ASN A 122 45.60 24.90 -25.51
N ASP A 123 46.19 24.79 -24.32
CA ASP A 123 47.51 25.35 -24.00
C ASP A 123 48.64 24.68 -24.79
N ASN A 124 48.52 23.37 -25.06
CA ASN A 124 49.53 22.63 -25.82
C ASN A 124 49.47 22.88 -27.34
N LYS A 125 48.28 23.22 -27.89
CA LYS A 125 48.16 23.70 -29.29
C LYS A 125 48.78 25.08 -29.49
N ASN A 126 48.68 25.95 -28.50
CA ASN A 126 49.23 27.31 -28.57
C ASN A 126 50.76 27.35 -28.45
N ASN A 127 51.38 26.29 -27.91
CA ASN A 127 52.84 26.18 -27.80
C ASN A 127 53.54 25.53 -29.02
N LYS A 128 52.80 25.09 -30.04
CA LYS A 128 53.35 24.44 -31.25
C LYS A 128 53.42 25.36 -32.50
N ILE A 129 53.11 26.66 -32.34
CA ILE A 129 53.07 27.65 -33.44
C ILE A 129 54.32 28.57 -33.48
N ASN A 130 55.30 28.39 -32.59
CA ASN A 130 56.57 29.14 -32.63
C ASN A 130 57.72 28.35 -33.26
#